data_AF-A0AAU2LZB7-F1
#
_entry.id   AF-A0AAU2LZB7-F1
#
_cell.length_a   1.000
_cell.length_b   1.000
_cell.length_c   1.000
_cell.angle_alpha   90.00
_cell.angle_beta   90.00
_cell.angle_gamma   90.00
#
_symmetry.space_group_name_H-M   'P 1'
#
loop_
_entity.id
_entity.type
_entity.pdbx_description
1 polymer ?
#
loop_
_entity_poly.entity_id
_entity_poly.type
_entity_poly.pdbx_seq_one_letter_code
_entity_poly.pdbx_strand_id
1 'polypeptide(L)'
;MTTSAPESVFDVISELLVERFEVPRGEVRPSAPMRNLLTDSLMIVEMAIAVHETLGIKVEEEELRAATLAEFAASVDARRTDR
;
A
#
# COMPACT_ATOMS: atom_id res chain seq x y z
N MET A 1 2.19 -22.60 7.75
CA MET A 1 2.39 -21.14 7.93
C MET A 1 3.37 -20.73 6.85
N THR A 2 2.87 -20.29 5.70
CA THR A 2 3.76 -19.86 4.61
C THR A 2 4.10 -18.42 4.86
N THR A 3 5.26 -18.16 5.45
CA THR A 3 5.91 -16.86 5.39
C THR A 3 6.30 -16.67 3.93
N SER A 4 5.42 -16.03 3.14
CA SER A 4 5.84 -15.51 1.85
C SER A 4 6.73 -14.32 2.16
N ALA A 5 8.02 -14.41 1.81
CA ALA A 5 8.81 -13.19 1.68
C ALA A 5 8.03 -12.24 0.75
N PRO A 6 8.00 -10.92 1.02
CA PRO A 6 7.34 -9.98 0.11
C PRO A 6 8.14 -9.93 -1.19
N GLU A 7 7.76 -10.78 -2.16
CA GLU A 7 8.41 -10.87 -3.47
C GLU A 7 7.97 -9.73 -4.41
N SER A 8 6.85 -9.07 -4.11
CA SER A 8 6.33 -7.95 -4.90
C SER A 8 6.02 -6.70 -4.06
N VAL A 9 5.98 -5.52 -4.71
CA VAL A 9 5.52 -4.26 -4.08
C VAL A 9 4.09 -4.41 -3.53
N PHE A 10 3.24 -5.19 -4.21
CA PHE A 10 1.90 -5.51 -3.73
C PHE A 10 1.92 -6.23 -2.38
N ASP A 11 2.81 -7.22 -2.21
CA ASP A 11 2.93 -7.95 -0.95
C ASP A 11 3.46 -7.05 0.17
N VAL A 12 4.44 -6.18 -0.13
CA VAL A 12 4.95 -5.20 0.85
C VAL A 12 3.83 -4.28 1.34
N ILE A 13 3.06 -3.69 0.42
CA ILE A 13 1.96 -2.78 0.78
C ILE A 13 0.85 -3.54 1.52
N SER A 14 0.56 -4.78 1.12
CA SER A 14 -0.41 -5.63 1.79
C SER A 14 0.00 -5.94 3.23
N GLU A 15 1.27 -6.27 3.48
CA GLU A 15 1.77 -6.50 4.84
C GLU A 15 1.79 -5.19 5.64
N LEU A 16 2.12 -4.04 5.05
CA LEU A 16 1.99 -2.75 5.73
C LEU A 16 0.55 -2.52 6.19
N LEU A 17 -0.44 -2.72 5.32
CA LEU A 17 -1.85 -2.57 5.66
C LEU A 17 -2.27 -3.47 6.83
N VAL A 18 -1.81 -4.71 6.86
CA VAL A 18 -2.19 -5.66 7.91
C VAL A 18 -1.45 -5.40 9.23
N GLU A 19 -0.14 -5.21 9.17
CA GLU A 19 0.72 -5.20 10.36
C GLU A 19 0.83 -3.79 10.97
N ARG A 20 0.73 -2.73 10.16
CA ARG A 20 0.87 -1.32 10.63
C ARG A 20 -0.47 -0.62 10.77
N PHE A 21 -1.38 -0.86 9.83
CA PHE A 21 -2.69 -0.22 9.80
C PHE A 21 -3.79 -1.11 10.38
N GLU A 22 -3.45 -2.31 10.85
CA GLU A 22 -4.35 -3.30 11.45
C GLU A 22 -5.57 -3.62 10.55
N VAL A 23 -5.41 -3.48 9.23
CA VAL A 23 -6.46 -3.75 8.25
C VAL A 23 -6.69 -5.26 8.18
N PRO A 24 -7.93 -5.75 8.29
CA PRO A 24 -8.19 -7.18 8.22
C PRO A 24 -7.68 -7.80 6.92
N ARG A 25 -6.93 -8.91 6.99
CA ARG A 25 -6.48 -9.67 5.80
C ARG A 25 -7.61 -10.05 4.84
N GLY A 26 -8.85 -10.08 5.33
CA GLY A 26 -10.07 -10.29 4.52
C GLY A 26 -10.40 -9.14 3.57
N GLU A 27 -10.00 -7.91 3.91
CA GLU A 27 -10.31 -6.68 3.18
C GLU A 27 -9.20 -6.28 2.20
N VAL A 28 -7.95 -6.69 2.49
CA VAL A 28 -6.80 -6.49 1.61
C VAL A 28 -6.96 -7.33 0.34
N ARG A 29 -7.46 -6.69 -0.72
CA ARG A 29 -7.76 -7.32 -2.02
C ARG A 29 -7.27 -6.40 -3.15
N PRO A 30 -6.84 -6.94 -4.29
CA PRO A 30 -6.38 -6.15 -5.43
C PRO A 30 -7.36 -5.04 -5.85
N SER A 31 -8.66 -5.35 -5.86
CA SER A 31 -9.73 -4.44 -6.25
C SER A 31 -10.23 -3.53 -5.12
N ALA A 32 -9.69 -3.64 -3.91
CA ALA A 32 -10.14 -2.81 -2.80
C ALA A 32 -9.67 -1.36 -3.02
N PRO A 33 -10.58 -0.37 -2.96
CA PRO A 33 -10.19 1.04 -2.97
C PRO A 33 -9.34 1.36 -1.74
N MET A 34 -8.20 2.01 -1.93
CA MET A 34 -7.30 2.39 -0.83
C MET A 34 -8.00 3.28 0.20
N ARG A 35 -8.90 4.17 -0.24
CA ARG A 35 -9.76 4.99 0.65
C ARG A 35 -10.71 4.19 1.56
N ASN A 36 -11.00 2.94 1.23
CA ASN A 36 -11.83 2.08 2.07
C ASN A 36 -10.97 1.33 3.11
N LEU A 37 -9.71 1.05 2.77
CA LEU A 37 -8.74 0.40 3.66
C LEU A 37 -8.12 1.39 4.65
N LEU A 38 -7.99 2.65 4.25
CA LEU A 38 -7.45 3.76 5.04
C LEU A 38 -8.61 4.71 5.38
N THR A 39 -9.37 4.35 6.42
CA THR A 39 -10.64 5.00 6.78
C THR A 39 -10.48 6.45 7.21
N ASP A 40 -9.33 6.79 7.77
CA ASP A 40 -9.06 8.10 8.33
C ASP A 40 -8.01 8.87 7.53
N SER A 41 -8.13 10.20 7.50
CA SER A 41 -7.18 11.06 6.78
C SER A 41 -5.75 10.91 7.29
N LEU A 42 -5.57 10.65 8.58
CA LEU A 42 -4.26 10.39 9.17
C LEU A 42 -3.63 9.10 8.61
N MET A 43 -4.42 8.04 8.43
CA MET A 43 -3.93 6.78 7.87
C MET A 43 -3.43 6.93 6.43
N ILE A 44 -4.03 7.82 5.64
CA ILE A 44 -3.56 8.15 4.28
C ILE A 44 -2.16 8.77 4.33
N VAL A 45 -1.96 9.75 5.22
CA VAL A 45 -0.66 10.40 5.42
C VAL A 45 0.38 9.39 5.92
N GLU A 46 0.01 8.59 6.92
CA GLU A 46 0.89 7.54 7.47
C GLU A 46 1.24 6.49 6.43
N MET A 47 0.32 6.11 5.54
CA MET A 47 0.61 5.20 4.43
C MET A 47 1.63 5.80 3.47
N ALA A 48 1.46 7.07 3.10
CA ALA A 48 2.42 7.76 2.24
C ALA A 48 3.83 7.79 2.86
N ILE A 49 3.92 8.03 4.18
CA ILE A 49 5.18 7.98 4.93
C ILE A 49 5.73 6.55 4.95
N ALA A 50 4.92 5.54 5.30
CA ALA A 50 5.35 4.16 5.41
C ALA A 50 5.88 3.60 4.08
N VAL A 51 5.23 3.94 2.96
CA VAL A 51 5.69 3.57 1.61
C VAL A 51 7.03 4.24 1.28
N HIS A 52 7.19 5.52 1.62
CA HIS A 52 8.46 6.22 1.42
C HIS A 52 9.59 5.64 2.30
N GLU A 53 9.32 5.32 3.57
CA GLU A 53 10.31 4.71 4.46
C GLU A 53 10.69 3.28 4.03
N THR A 54 9.72 2.49 3.56
CA THR A 54 9.92 1.07 3.23
C THR A 54 10.50 0.87 1.84
N LEU A 55 10.03 1.65 0.85
CA LEU A 55 10.35 1.46 -0.57
C LEU A 55 11.20 2.60 -1.15
N GLY A 56 11.34 3.72 -0.43
CA GLY A 56 12.03 4.91 -0.93
C GLY A 56 11.24 5.66 -2.00
N ILE A 57 9.94 5.39 -2.14
CA ILE A 57 9.07 6.00 -3.16
C ILE A 57 8.13 7.00 -2.50
N LYS A 58 8.13 8.24 -2.99
CA LYS A 58 7.15 9.24 -2.58
C LYS A 58 5.86 9.02 -3.34
N VAL A 59 4.75 9.09 -2.62
CA VAL A 59 3.39 8.95 -3.15
C VAL A 59 2.54 10.09 -2.63
N GLU A 60 1.59 10.53 -3.44
CA GLU A 60 0.68 11.62 -3.08
C GLU A 60 -0.59 11.07 -2.41
N GLU A 61 -1.19 11.85 -1.51
CA GLU A 61 -2.44 11.45 -0.84
C GLU A 61 -3.60 11.27 -1.83
N GLU A 62 -3.67 12.13 -2.84
CA GLU A 62 -4.68 12.06 -3.90
C GLU A 62 -4.61 10.75 -4.67
N GLU A 63 -3.40 10.24 -4.93
CA GLU A 63 -3.19 8.94 -5.57
C GLU A 63 -3.75 7.81 -4.70
N LEU A 64 -3.44 7.83 -3.39
CA LEU A 64 -3.99 6.89 -2.41
C LEU A 64 -5.51 6.97 -2.32
N ARG A 65 -6.12 8.15 -2.46
CA ARG A 65 -7.59 8.29 -2.38
C ARG A 65 -8.32 7.81 -3.63
N ALA A 66 -7.66 7.88 -4.79
CA ALA A 66 -8.23 7.55 -6.08
C ALA A 66 -8.02 6.09 -6.49
N ALA A 67 -6.91 5.47 -6.09
CA ALA A 67 -6.49 4.16 -6.56
C ALA A 67 -7.08 2.99 -5.77
N THR A 68 -7.15 1.83 -6.42
CA THR A 68 -7.23 0.53 -5.75
C THR A 68 -5.86 0.07 -5.28
N LEU A 69 -5.82 -0.92 -4.38
CA LEU A 69 -4.57 -1.50 -3.89
C LEU A 69 -3.67 -2.00 -5.02
N ALA A 70 -4.23 -2.67 -6.03
CA ALA A 70 -3.45 -3.15 -7.17
C ALA A 70 -2.89 -2.02 -8.03
N GLU A 71 -3.70 -1.00 -8.32
CA GLU A 71 -3.26 0.16 -9.11
C GLU A 71 -2.18 0.95 -8.38
N PHE A 72 -2.35 1.15 -7.07
CA PHE A 72 -1.37 1.81 -6.24
C PHE A 72 -0.05 1.04 -6.18
N ALA A 73 -0.11 -0.27 -5.94
CA ALA A 73 1.07 -1.13 -5.93
C ALA A 73 1.80 -1.12 -7.29
N ALA A 74 1.07 -1.19 -8.39
CA ALA A 74 1.65 -1.13 -9.74
C ALA A 74 2.31 0.24 -10.03
N SER A 75 1.67 1.33 -9.59
CA SER A 75 2.21 2.69 -9.72
C SER A 75 3.52 2.87 -8.94
N VAL A 76 3.58 2.34 -7.72
CA VAL A 76 4.81 2.33 -6.89
C VAL A 76 5.89 1.44 -7.50
N ASP A 77 5.53 0.26 -8.01
CA ASP A 77 6.47 -0.68 -8.65
C ASP A 77 7.09 -0.12 -9.94
N ALA A 78 6.28 0.57 -10.75
CA ALA A 78 6.76 1.27 -11.94
C ALA A 78 7.81 2.33 -11.60
N ARG A 79 7.56 3.17 -10.58
CA ARG A 79 8.53 4.17 -10.10
C ARG A 79 9.79 3.55 -9.50
N ARG A 80 9.68 2.39 -8.87
CA ARG A 80 10.82 1.65 -8.31
C ARG A 80 11.73 1.11 -9.41
N THR A 81 11.16 0.66 -10.52
CA THR A 81 11.88 0.05 -11.66
C THR A 81 12.51 1.11 -12.57
N ASP A 82 11.94 2.31 -12.66
CA ASP A 82 12.45 3.43 -13.48
C ASP A 82 13.67 4.15 -12.87
N ARG A 83 14.22 3.64 -11.75
CA ARG A 83 15.35 4.20 -11.01
C ARG A 83 16.61 3.37 -11.18
#